data_AF-A0A9D2MXH9-F1
#
_entry.id   AF-A0A9D2MXH9-F1
#
_cell.length_a   1.000
_cell.length_b   1.000
_cell.length_c   1.000
_cell.angle_alpha   90.00
_cell.angle_beta   90.00
_cell.angle_gamma   90.00
#
_symmetry.space_group_name_H-M   'P 1'
#
loop_
_entity.id
_entity.type
_entity.pdbx_description
1 polymer ?
#
loop_
_entity_poly.entity_id
_entity_poly.type
_entity_poly.pdbx_seq_one_letter_code
_entity_poly.pdbx_strand_id
1 'polypeptide(L)'
;NGQAIGVGAGQQSRVHCTRLAGNKADNWYLRQCPKVLNLPFKPGIRRADRDNTIDVYIGDECMDVLADGQWEQFFTEKPEVFTREERRAWLDGLTGVALGSDAFFPFGDNIERAHKSGVEFIAQPGGSIRDDHVIETCDKYGIAMAFTGIRLFHH
;
A
#
# COMPACT_ATOMS: atom_id res chain seq x y z
N ASN A 1 -10.32 -7.62 6.62
CA ASN A 1 -10.99 -7.01 7.79
C ASN A 1 -12.08 -5.98 7.44
N GLY A 2 -12.75 -6.05 6.28
CA GLY A 2 -13.92 -5.20 5.99
C GLY A 2 -13.67 -3.69 5.88
N GLN A 3 -12.41 -3.24 5.81
CA GLN A 3 -12.03 -1.83 5.69
C GLN A 3 -11.23 -1.57 4.42
N ALA A 4 -11.31 -0.35 3.90
CA ALA A 4 -10.38 0.11 2.88
C ALA A 4 -9.00 0.38 3.51
N ILE A 5 -7.94 -0.13 2.88
CA ILE A 5 -6.55 0.11 3.29
C ILE A 5 -5.76 0.94 2.27
N GLY A 6 -6.25 1.02 1.03
CA GLY A 6 -5.67 1.85 -0.03
C GLY A 6 -6.70 2.15 -1.10
N VAL A 7 -6.80 3.42 -1.51
CA VAL A 7 -7.77 3.87 -2.52
C VAL A 7 -7.11 4.86 -3.47
N GLY A 8 -7.26 4.61 -4.77
CA GLY A 8 -6.92 5.54 -5.84
C GLY A 8 -8.16 6.23 -6.39
N ALA A 9 -8.07 7.53 -6.64
CA ALA A 9 -9.17 8.34 -7.15
C ALA A 9 -8.64 9.38 -8.16
N GLY A 10 -9.47 9.72 -9.15
CA GLY A 10 -9.18 10.77 -10.14
C GLY A 10 -8.00 10.48 -11.08
N GLN A 11 -7.55 9.23 -11.19
CA GLN A 11 -6.41 8.87 -12.03
C GLN A 11 -6.84 8.59 -13.47
N GLN A 12 -6.02 9.03 -14.44
CA GLN A 12 -6.28 8.81 -15.87
C GLN A 12 -5.73 7.47 -16.39
N SER A 13 -4.73 6.91 -15.70
CA SER A 13 -4.09 5.63 -16.06
C SER A 13 -4.43 4.56 -15.04
N ARG A 14 -4.86 3.39 -15.52
CA ARG A 14 -5.27 2.26 -14.68
C ARG A 14 -4.13 1.77 -13.79
N VAL A 15 -2.94 1.55 -14.36
CA VAL A 15 -1.77 1.10 -13.60
C VAL A 15 -1.28 2.16 -12.61
N HIS A 16 -1.42 3.45 -12.93
CA HIS A 16 -1.10 4.51 -11.96
C HIS A 16 -2.06 4.50 -10.78
N CYS A 17 -3.36 4.29 -11.03
CA CYS A 17 -4.35 4.11 -9.97
C CYS A 17 -4.02 2.91 -9.09
N THR A 18 -3.69 1.76 -9.68
CA THR A 18 -3.29 0.54 -8.97
C THR A 18 -2.05 0.78 -8.12
N ARG A 19 -1.02 1.46 -8.64
CA ARG A 19 0.19 1.81 -7.88
C ARG A 19 -0.11 2.75 -6.73
N LEU A 20 -0.92 3.79 -6.96
CA LEU A 20 -1.27 4.77 -5.93
C LEU A 20 -2.10 4.13 -4.81
N ALA A 21 -3.09 3.30 -5.15
CA ALA A 21 -3.87 2.55 -4.17
C ALA A 21 -2.98 1.56 -3.40
N GLY A 22 -2.13 0.81 -4.11
CA GLY A 22 -1.18 -0.13 -3.51
C GLY A 22 -0.21 0.55 -2.55
N ASN A 23 0.36 1.70 -2.91
CA ASN A 23 1.29 2.42 -2.04
C ASN A 23 0.61 2.89 -0.74
N LYS A 24 -0.67 3.28 -0.81
CA LYS A 24 -1.45 3.60 0.40
C LYS A 24 -1.69 2.37 1.27
N ALA A 25 -1.99 1.22 0.68
CA ALA A 25 -2.12 -0.04 1.40
C ALA A 25 -0.80 -0.48 2.05
N ASP A 26 0.31 -0.32 1.35
CA ASP A 26 1.66 -0.61 1.87
C ASP A 26 1.98 0.27 3.08
N ASN A 27 1.74 1.59 2.99
CA ASN A 27 1.93 2.51 4.12
C ASN A 27 1.01 2.18 5.31
N TRP A 28 -0.25 1.84 5.05
CA TRP A 28 -1.17 1.38 6.09
C TRP A 28 -0.63 0.15 6.83
N TYR A 29 -0.03 -0.80 6.10
CA TYR A 29 0.50 -2.01 6.71
C TYR A 29 1.84 -1.79 7.41
N LEU A 30 2.73 -0.95 6.86
CA LEU A 30 3.99 -0.54 7.50
C LEU A 30 3.74 0.12 8.86
N ARG A 31 2.67 0.93 8.99
CA ARG A 31 2.25 1.52 10.27
C ARG A 31 1.93 0.49 11.37
N GLN A 32 1.65 -0.76 11.00
CA GLN A 32 1.39 -1.86 11.94
C GLN A 32 2.67 -2.63 12.32
N CYS A 33 3.82 -2.30 11.73
CA CYS A 33 5.07 -2.97 12.04
C CYS A 33 5.46 -2.71 13.51
N PRO A 34 5.91 -3.73 14.27
CA PRO A 34 6.37 -3.54 15.65
C PRO A 34 7.44 -2.43 15.79
N LYS A 35 8.32 -2.28 14.79
CA LYS A 35 9.34 -1.21 14.78
C LYS A 35 8.70 0.19 14.75
N VAL A 36 7.56 0.35 14.08
CA VAL A 36 6.81 1.61 14.00
C VAL A 36 5.91 1.81 15.22
N LEU A 37 5.22 0.76 15.67
CA LEU A 37 4.32 0.81 16.83
C LEU A 37 5.08 1.14 18.13
N ASN A 38 6.33 0.68 18.25
CA ASN A 38 7.18 0.88 19.42
C ASN A 38 8.11 2.09 19.30
N LEU A 39 7.87 3.01 18.36
CA LEU A 39 8.68 4.22 18.24
C LEU A 39 8.69 5.00 19.57
N PRO A 40 9.87 5.40 20.07
CA PRO A 40 10.05 5.92 21.43
C PRO A 40 9.69 7.42 21.52
N PHE A 41 8.45 7.78 21.19
CA PHE A 41 7.97 9.16 21.20
C PHE A 41 8.09 9.85 22.55
N LYS A 42 8.36 11.17 22.55
CA LYS A 42 8.34 11.99 23.76
C LYS A 42 6.96 12.02 24.40
N PRO A 43 6.88 12.02 25.75
CA PRO A 43 5.63 12.25 26.46
C PRO A 43 4.99 13.57 26.04
N GLY A 44 3.68 13.57 25.81
CA GLY A 44 2.93 14.80 25.48
C GLY A 44 2.99 15.24 24.02
N ILE A 45 3.61 14.47 23.11
CA ILE A 45 3.52 14.73 21.67
C ILE A 45 2.04 14.74 21.23
N ARG A 46 1.65 15.73 20.43
CA ARG A 46 0.28 15.82 19.91
C ARG A 46 0.06 14.70 18.90
N ARG A 47 -1.18 14.24 18.80
CA ARG A 47 -1.56 13.16 17.87
C ARG A 47 -1.19 13.47 16.41
N ALA A 48 -1.47 14.68 15.94
CA ALA A 48 -1.18 15.09 14.58
C ALA A 48 0.34 15.07 14.28
N ASP A 49 1.15 15.56 15.22
CA ASP A 49 2.61 15.56 15.08
C ASP A 49 3.14 14.12 15.06
N ARG A 50 2.63 13.27 15.96
CA ARG A 50 2.97 11.83 15.99
C ARG A 50 2.64 11.14 14.67
N ASP A 51 1.44 11.36 14.13
CA ASP A 51 1.01 10.76 12.87
C ASP A 51 1.89 11.21 11.70
N ASN A 52 2.20 12.51 11.59
CA ASN A 52 3.10 13.03 10.56
C ASN A 52 4.51 12.47 10.70
N THR A 53 5.06 12.40 11.92
CA THR A 53 6.39 11.83 12.16
C THR A 53 6.46 10.37 11.75
N ILE A 54 5.41 9.58 12.00
CA ILE A 54 5.33 8.18 11.55
C ILE A 54 5.39 8.11 10.03
N ASP A 55 4.61 8.94 9.33
CA ASP A 55 4.55 8.92 7.86
C ASP A 55 5.90 9.30 7.22
N VAL A 56 6.62 10.27 7.80
CA VAL A 56 7.98 10.63 7.36
C VAL A 56 8.97 9.51 7.70
N TYR A 57 8.90 8.92 8.89
CA TYR A 57 9.78 7.85 9.33
C TYR A 57 9.72 6.60 8.44
N ILE A 58 8.53 6.18 8.02
CA ILE A 58 8.35 5.03 7.12
C ILE A 58 8.67 5.34 5.66
N GLY A 59 8.73 6.63 5.30
CA GLY A 59 8.98 7.12 3.95
C GLY A 59 10.46 7.13 3.56
N ASP A 60 10.73 7.69 2.38
CA ASP A 60 12.10 7.84 1.86
C ASP A 60 12.83 9.04 2.48
N GLU A 61 12.09 9.99 3.07
CA GLU A 61 12.60 11.20 3.71
C GLU A 61 12.77 11.03 5.24
N CYS A 62 12.98 9.79 5.71
CA CYS A 62 13.07 9.48 7.15
C CYS A 62 14.12 10.32 7.91
N MET A 63 15.15 10.83 7.22
CA MET A 63 16.15 11.71 7.83
C MET A 63 15.61 13.06 8.29
N ASP A 64 14.46 13.51 7.77
CA ASP A 64 13.80 14.74 8.24
C ASP A 64 13.35 14.62 9.70
N VAL A 65 13.17 13.39 10.20
CA VAL A 65 12.83 13.11 11.60
C VAL A 65 13.91 12.33 12.34
N LEU A 66 14.96 11.85 11.66
CA LEU A 66 16.05 11.05 12.24
C LEU A 66 17.41 11.75 12.27
N ALA A 67 17.59 12.87 11.55
CA ALA A 67 18.84 13.63 11.58
C ALA A 67 19.15 14.16 12.99
N ASP A 68 20.43 14.30 13.29
CA ASP A 68 20.88 14.86 14.57
C ASP A 68 20.37 16.30 14.72
N GLY A 69 19.76 16.61 15.86
CA GLY A 69 19.05 17.86 16.11
C GLY A 69 17.56 17.87 15.69
N GLN A 70 17.11 16.90 14.89
CA GLN A 70 15.69 16.75 14.52
C GLN A 70 15.01 15.66 15.35
N TRP A 71 15.62 14.49 15.49
CA TRP A 71 14.99 13.37 16.19
C TRP A 71 14.66 13.69 17.64
N GLU A 72 15.47 14.54 18.29
CA GLU A 72 15.28 15.01 19.65
C GLU A 72 14.00 15.82 19.82
N GLN A 73 13.37 16.30 18.76
CA GLN A 73 12.08 17.00 18.85
C GLN A 73 10.92 16.01 19.08
N PHE A 74 11.04 14.79 18.56
CA PHE A 74 9.94 13.83 18.49
C PHE A 74 10.13 12.63 19.42
N PHE A 75 11.37 12.17 19.64
CA PHE A 75 11.68 10.93 20.32
C PHE A 75 12.50 11.12 21.60
N THR A 76 12.42 10.14 22.50
CA THR A 76 13.20 10.07 23.75
C THR A 76 14.60 9.52 23.51
N GLU A 77 14.75 8.65 22.52
CA GLU A 77 16.01 8.15 21.98
C GLU A 77 15.93 8.06 20.46
N LYS A 78 17.07 8.10 19.77
CA LYS A 78 17.12 8.09 18.30
C LYS A 78 16.67 6.72 17.77
N PRO A 79 15.54 6.63 17.04
CA PRO A 79 15.12 5.37 16.45
C PRO A 79 16.10 4.91 15.37
N GLU A 80 16.26 3.60 15.21
CA GLU A 80 16.96 3.05 14.06
C GLU A 80 16.20 3.35 12.77
N VAL A 81 16.93 3.51 11.66
CA VAL A 81 16.34 3.62 10.33
C VAL A 81 15.53 2.37 10.03
N PHE A 82 14.30 2.54 9.55
CA PHE A 82 13.51 1.43 9.01
C PHE A 82 13.97 1.18 7.58
N THR A 83 14.90 0.24 7.37
CA THR A 83 15.57 0.09 6.07
C THR A 83 14.62 -0.38 4.98
N ARG A 84 15.00 -0.19 3.72
CA ARG A 84 14.19 -0.65 2.58
C ARG A 84 13.98 -2.16 2.63
N GLU A 85 14.97 -2.91 3.05
CA GLU A 85 14.96 -4.36 3.19
C GLU A 85 14.01 -4.80 4.30
N GLU A 86 14.06 -4.16 5.47
CA GLU A 86 13.13 -4.41 6.58
C GLU A 86 11.69 -4.09 6.17
N ARG A 87 11.48 -2.94 5.50
CA ARG A 87 10.15 -2.56 4.98
C ARG A 87 9.64 -3.59 3.99
N ARG A 88 10.48 -4.06 3.06
CA ARG A 88 10.08 -5.09 2.08
C ARG A 88 9.74 -6.41 2.77
N ALA A 89 10.58 -6.88 3.70
CA ALA A 89 10.34 -8.09 4.45
C ALA A 89 9.02 -8.04 5.25
N TRP A 90 8.70 -6.88 5.83
CA TRP A 90 7.40 -6.68 6.47
C TRP A 90 6.25 -6.76 5.45
N LEU A 91 6.34 -6.02 4.34
CA LEU A 91 5.33 -5.99 3.29
C LEU A 91 5.09 -7.37 2.64
N ASP A 92 6.11 -8.22 2.54
CA ASP A 92 5.98 -9.60 2.05
C ASP A 92 5.06 -10.46 2.93
N GLY A 93 4.82 -10.07 4.18
CA GLY A 93 3.88 -10.75 5.08
C GLY A 93 2.41 -10.31 4.92
N LEU A 94 2.11 -9.29 4.12
CA LEU A 94 0.73 -8.87 3.86
C LEU A 94 0.04 -9.90 2.97
N THR A 95 -1.11 -10.42 3.41
CA THR A 95 -1.88 -11.48 2.72
C THR A 95 -3.38 -11.23 2.87
N GLY A 96 -4.19 -11.96 2.11
CA GLY A 96 -5.66 -11.89 2.19
C GLY A 96 -6.27 -10.55 1.76
N VAL A 97 -5.58 -9.76 0.92
CA VAL A 97 -6.09 -8.48 0.44
C VAL A 97 -7.03 -8.69 -0.75
N ALA A 98 -8.15 -7.97 -0.74
CA ALA A 98 -9.09 -7.92 -1.85
C ALA A 98 -8.96 -6.57 -2.60
N LEU A 99 -8.97 -6.63 -3.93
CA LEU A 99 -8.86 -5.48 -4.81
C LEU A 99 -10.09 -5.39 -5.73
N GLY A 100 -10.73 -4.23 -5.76
CA GLY A 100 -11.78 -3.89 -6.73
C GLY A 100 -11.31 -2.86 -7.75
N SER A 101 -11.68 -3.02 -9.01
CA SER A 101 -11.49 -2.00 -10.05
C SER A 101 -12.82 -1.61 -10.69
N ASP A 102 -13.05 -0.31 -10.86
CA ASP A 102 -14.25 0.27 -11.47
C ASP A 102 -14.33 0.06 -12.99
N ALA A 103 -13.19 -0.22 -13.64
CA ALA A 103 -13.07 -0.61 -15.04
C ALA A 103 -12.13 -1.79 -15.22
N PHE A 104 -12.06 -2.32 -16.44
CA PHE A 104 -11.21 -3.46 -16.73
C PHE A 104 -9.72 -3.14 -16.59
N PHE A 105 -8.92 -4.19 -16.36
CA PHE A 105 -7.46 -4.10 -16.41
C PHE A 105 -6.99 -4.29 -17.85
N PRO A 106 -6.23 -3.35 -18.43
CA PRO A 106 -5.77 -3.46 -19.81
C PRO A 106 -4.62 -4.47 -19.95
N PHE A 107 -3.82 -4.68 -18.89
CA PHE A 107 -2.64 -5.54 -18.89
C PHE A 107 -2.39 -6.16 -17.50
N GLY A 108 -1.61 -7.24 -17.46
CA GLY A 108 -1.22 -7.97 -16.24
C GLY A 108 -0.32 -7.19 -15.28
N ASP A 109 0.23 -6.03 -15.68
CA ASP A 109 1.05 -5.17 -14.81
C ASP A 109 0.29 -4.66 -13.56
N ASN A 110 -1.02 -4.55 -13.66
CA ASN A 110 -1.91 -4.26 -12.53
C ASN A 110 -1.89 -5.40 -11.52
N ILE A 111 -1.93 -6.65 -12.00
CA ILE A 111 -1.93 -7.86 -11.17
C ILE A 111 -0.57 -8.04 -10.51
N GLU A 112 0.52 -7.86 -11.28
CA GLU A 112 1.90 -7.83 -10.78
C GLU A 112 2.09 -6.82 -9.64
N ARG A 113 1.51 -5.62 -9.76
CA ARG A 113 1.56 -4.61 -8.69
C ARG A 113 0.69 -5.00 -7.51
N ALA A 114 -0.52 -5.51 -7.74
CA ALA A 114 -1.47 -5.90 -6.71
C ALA A 114 -0.89 -7.03 -5.82
N HIS A 115 -0.30 -8.05 -6.43
CA HIS A 115 0.34 -9.17 -5.75
C HIS A 115 1.39 -8.71 -4.71
N LYS A 116 2.17 -7.67 -5.03
CA LYS A 116 3.20 -7.11 -4.13
C LYS A 116 2.65 -6.49 -2.83
N SER A 117 1.34 -6.25 -2.77
CA SER A 117 0.60 -5.77 -1.60
C SER A 117 -0.36 -6.83 -1.05
N GLY A 118 -0.06 -8.12 -1.24
CA GLY A 118 -0.80 -9.21 -0.60
C GLY A 118 -2.18 -9.51 -1.20
N VAL A 119 -2.44 -9.05 -2.43
CA VAL A 119 -3.72 -9.28 -3.09
C VAL A 119 -3.84 -10.75 -3.50
N GLU A 120 -4.93 -11.37 -3.04
CA GLU A 120 -5.32 -12.76 -3.33
C GLU A 120 -6.68 -12.83 -4.03
N PHE A 121 -7.47 -11.74 -3.99
CA PHE A 121 -8.81 -11.68 -4.54
C PHE A 121 -9.00 -10.40 -5.36
N ILE A 122 -9.50 -10.52 -6.59
CA ILE A 122 -9.72 -9.40 -7.50
C ILE A 122 -11.15 -9.44 -8.07
N ALA A 123 -11.83 -8.28 -8.08
CA ALA A 123 -13.09 -8.07 -8.79
C ALA A 123 -12.95 -6.92 -9.79
N GLN A 124 -13.29 -7.18 -11.05
CA GLN A 124 -13.23 -6.19 -12.13
C GLN A 124 -14.30 -6.46 -13.21
N PRO A 125 -14.68 -5.51 -14.08
CA PRO A 125 -15.82 -5.68 -14.99
C PRO A 125 -15.62 -6.70 -16.12
N GLY A 126 -14.38 -6.97 -16.53
CA GLY A 126 -14.04 -7.69 -17.75
C GLY A 126 -14.23 -6.84 -19.01
N GLY A 127 -13.86 -7.40 -20.16
CA GLY A 127 -14.02 -6.78 -21.48
C GLY A 127 -12.76 -6.12 -22.02
N SER A 128 -11.57 -6.49 -21.53
CA SER A 128 -10.31 -6.16 -22.18
C SER A 128 -10.08 -7.09 -23.36
N ILE A 129 -9.49 -6.59 -24.46
CA ILE A 129 -9.00 -7.44 -25.55
C ILE A 129 -7.90 -8.40 -25.04
N ARG A 130 -7.28 -8.08 -23.90
CA ARG A 130 -6.19 -8.86 -23.29
C ARG A 130 -6.59 -9.49 -21.95
N ASP A 131 -7.88 -9.79 -21.74
CA ASP A 131 -8.32 -10.47 -20.51
C ASP A 131 -7.57 -11.79 -20.30
N ASP A 132 -7.25 -12.54 -21.36
CA ASP A 132 -6.46 -13.79 -21.26
C ASP A 132 -5.11 -13.59 -20.56
N HIS A 133 -4.37 -12.53 -20.90
CA HIS A 133 -3.10 -12.20 -20.25
C HIS A 133 -3.28 -11.79 -18.78
N VAL A 134 -4.39 -11.11 -18.47
CA VAL A 134 -4.70 -10.69 -17.09
C VAL A 134 -5.05 -11.92 -16.24
N ILE A 135 -5.84 -12.84 -16.78
CA ILE A 135 -6.20 -14.13 -16.15
C ILE A 135 -4.95 -14.98 -15.92
N GLU A 136 -4.09 -15.14 -16.94
CA GLU A 136 -2.83 -15.89 -16.80
C GLU A 136 -1.94 -15.32 -15.68
N THR A 137 -1.90 -13.98 -15.56
CA THR A 137 -1.12 -13.35 -14.48
C THR A 137 -1.75 -13.59 -13.10
N CYS A 138 -3.08 -13.67 -13.01
CA CYS A 138 -3.76 -14.08 -11.78
C CYS A 138 -3.46 -15.54 -11.42
N ASP A 139 -3.57 -16.45 -12.39
CA ASP A 139 -3.31 -17.88 -12.20
C ASP A 139 -1.86 -18.13 -11.77
N LYS A 140 -0.90 -17.41 -12.37
CA LYS A 140 0.54 -17.43 -11.98
C LYS A 140 0.74 -17.18 -10.48
N TYR A 141 -0.08 -16.33 -9.87
CA TYR A 141 0.02 -15.94 -8.46
C TYR A 141 -1.05 -16.59 -7.57
N GLY A 142 -1.89 -17.47 -8.11
CA GLY A 142 -3.01 -18.06 -7.37
C GLY A 142 -4.06 -17.05 -6.92
N ILE A 143 -4.21 -15.94 -7.66
CA ILE A 143 -5.16 -14.88 -7.33
C ILE A 143 -6.53 -15.24 -7.90
N ALA A 144 -7.55 -15.33 -7.05
CA ALA A 144 -8.92 -15.52 -7.50
C ALA A 144 -9.45 -14.22 -8.14
N MET A 145 -9.91 -14.31 -9.39
CA MET A 145 -10.46 -13.18 -10.14
C MET A 145 -11.93 -13.39 -10.51
N ALA A 146 -12.78 -12.38 -10.27
CA ALA A 146 -14.18 -12.36 -10.66
C ALA A 146 -14.46 -11.25 -11.67
N PHE A 147 -15.10 -11.62 -12.79
CA PHE A 147 -15.63 -10.67 -13.77
C PHE A 147 -17.07 -10.29 -13.41
N THR A 148 -17.33 -9.00 -13.20
CA THR A 148 -18.63 -8.51 -12.73
C THR A 148 -19.58 -8.12 -13.86
N GLY A 149 -19.06 -7.80 -15.05
CA GLY A 149 -19.85 -7.24 -16.16
C GLY A 149 -20.37 -5.81 -15.92
N ILE A 150 -20.00 -5.16 -14.80
CA ILE A 150 -20.54 -3.86 -14.39
C ILE A 150 -19.39 -2.87 -14.20
N ARG A 151 -19.40 -1.76 -14.95
CA ARG A 151 -18.47 -0.63 -14.76
C ARG A 151 -19.03 0.35 -13.74
N LEU A 152 -18.15 0.97 -12.95
CA LEU A 152 -18.50 1.82 -11.80
C LEU A 152 -17.88 3.23 -11.89
N PHE A 153 -17.91 3.84 -13.08
CA PHE A 153 -17.42 5.21 -13.23
C PHE A 153 -18.24 6.21 -12.41
N HIS A 154 -17.54 7.15 -11.79
CA HIS A 154 -18.11 8.28 -11.07
C HIS A 154 -17.34 9.55 -11.44
N HIS A 155 -18.06 10.62 -11.77
CA HIS A 155 -17.53 11.89 -12.27
C HIS A 155 -17.90 13.03 -11.34
#